data_AF-A0A7K6PHU4-F1
#
_entry.id   AF-A0A7K6PHU4-F1
#
_cell.length_a   1.000
_cell.length_b   1.000
_cell.length_c   1.000
_cell.angle_alpha   90.00
_cell.angle_beta   90.00
_cell.angle_gamma   90.00
#
_symmetry.space_group_name_H-M   'P 1'
#
loop_
_entity.id
_entity.type
_entity.pdbx_description
1 polymer ?
#
loop_
_entity_poly.entity_id
_entity_poly.type
_entity_poly.pdbx_seq_one_letter_code
_entity_poly.pdbx_strand_id
1 'polypeptide(L)'
;AGHVQLDSRPILPTTGTPHLPRMFSICGSRQSLDPAVEYKMNHQRRGVALIFNHEHFLWRLMLPDRRGTMADRNNLKRSLTDLGFEVRLFDDLKAEDVLKKIHEASMDDHSNADCFVCVFLSHGEDDHVYAHDAKIKIQTVTDMFRGDKCQSLVGKPKIFIIQ
;
A
#
# COMPACT_ATOMS: atom_id res chain seq x y z
N ALA A 1 -20.58 34.73 -65.58
CA ALA A 1 -19.16 34.91 -65.88
C ALA A 1 -18.36 33.93 -65.02
N GLY A 2 -17.41 33.21 -65.62
CA GLY A 2 -16.31 32.52 -64.90
C GLY A 2 -16.57 31.12 -64.34
N HIS A 3 -16.11 30.12 -65.07
CA HIS A 3 -15.86 28.73 -64.62
C HIS A 3 -14.47 28.64 -63.94
N VAL A 4 -14.09 27.42 -63.50
CA VAL A 4 -12.75 26.92 -63.07
C VAL A 4 -12.54 26.94 -61.53
N GLN A 5 -12.47 25.84 -60.76
CA GLN A 5 -11.84 24.50 -60.82
C GLN A 5 -10.44 24.44 -60.16
N LEU A 6 -10.30 23.44 -59.26
CA LEU A 6 -9.09 22.80 -58.72
C LEU A 6 -8.12 23.65 -57.88
N ASP A 7 -7.71 23.17 -56.70
CA ASP A 7 -6.46 22.38 -56.66
C ASP A 7 -6.22 21.61 -55.36
N SER A 8 -5.33 20.65 -55.47
CA SER A 8 -5.04 19.59 -54.51
C SER A 8 -3.73 19.84 -53.72
N ARG A 9 -3.75 19.46 -52.42
CA ARG A 9 -2.60 19.08 -51.54
C ARG A 9 -1.69 20.24 -51.02
N PRO A 10 -0.70 19.97 -50.13
CA PRO A 10 -0.83 19.56 -48.71
C PRO A 10 0.16 20.34 -47.78
N ILE A 11 -0.11 20.58 -46.49
CA ILE A 11 0.98 20.99 -45.56
C ILE A 11 0.74 20.49 -44.11
N LEU A 12 1.71 19.75 -43.57
CA LEU A 12 1.95 19.40 -42.14
C LEU A 12 2.52 20.63 -41.37
N PRO A 13 2.96 20.51 -40.12
CA PRO A 13 2.24 20.39 -38.85
C PRO A 13 2.43 21.63 -37.96
N THR A 14 1.53 21.93 -37.02
CA THR A 14 1.95 22.73 -35.84
C THR A 14 1.07 22.49 -34.61
N THR A 15 1.75 22.00 -33.58
CA THR A 15 1.58 22.25 -32.14
C THR A 15 0.41 23.13 -31.68
N GLY A 16 -0.34 22.60 -30.72
CA GLY A 16 -1.23 23.37 -29.85
C GLY A 16 -2.25 22.47 -29.17
N THR A 17 -2.03 22.16 -27.89
CA THR A 17 -3.06 21.58 -27.02
C THR A 17 -4.29 22.49 -26.95
N PRO A 18 -5.48 21.90 -26.78
CA PRO A 18 -6.20 22.26 -25.56
C PRO A 18 -6.80 21.05 -24.84
N HIS A 19 -6.76 21.18 -23.52
CA HIS A 19 -7.37 20.29 -22.55
C HIS A 19 -8.87 20.09 -22.79
N LEU A 20 -9.32 18.84 -22.65
CA LEU A 20 -10.66 18.52 -22.16
C LEU A 20 -10.60 17.21 -21.37
N PRO A 21 -11.21 17.11 -20.16
CA PRO A 21 -11.08 15.93 -19.31
C PRO A 21 -11.89 14.79 -19.93
N ARG A 22 -11.19 13.82 -20.53
CA ARG A 22 -11.82 12.56 -20.89
C ARG A 22 -12.11 11.81 -19.60
N MET A 23 -13.40 11.73 -19.26
CA MET A 23 -13.96 10.63 -18.48
C MET A 23 -13.26 9.34 -18.91
N PHE A 24 -12.50 8.73 -18.01
CA PHE A 24 -11.93 7.42 -18.24
C PHE A 24 -13.06 6.41 -18.16
N SER A 25 -13.61 6.09 -19.34
CA SER A 25 -14.42 4.91 -19.56
C SER A 25 -13.59 3.68 -19.17
N ILE A 26 -13.99 3.00 -18.10
CA ILE A 26 -13.44 1.72 -17.68
C ILE A 26 -13.87 0.69 -18.73
N CYS A 27 -13.05 0.50 -19.76
CA CYS A 27 -13.22 -0.59 -20.72
C CYS A 27 -11.91 -1.37 -20.85
N GLY A 28 -11.82 -2.45 -20.07
CA GLY A 28 -11.51 -3.81 -20.54
C GLY A 28 -10.18 -4.14 -21.24
N SER A 29 -9.28 -3.20 -21.53
CA SER A 29 -7.98 -3.51 -22.13
C SER A 29 -6.86 -3.29 -21.12
N ARG A 30 -6.13 -4.36 -20.74
CA ARG A 30 -4.82 -4.24 -20.06
C ARG A 30 -3.93 -3.38 -20.93
N GLN A 31 -3.77 -2.10 -20.57
CA GLN A 31 -2.75 -1.26 -21.19
C GLN A 31 -1.40 -1.88 -20.81
N SER A 32 -0.60 -2.27 -21.81
CA SER A 32 0.77 -2.69 -21.56
C SER A 32 1.53 -1.47 -21.04
N LEU A 33 1.76 -1.42 -19.73
CA LEU A 33 2.66 -0.45 -19.14
C LEU A 33 4.08 -0.75 -19.63
N ASP A 34 4.88 0.29 -19.79
CA ASP A 34 6.30 0.12 -20.09
C ASP A 34 6.94 -0.74 -18.97
N PRO A 35 7.54 -1.91 -19.28
CA PRO A 35 8.12 -2.80 -18.27
C PRO A 35 9.19 -2.12 -17.40
N ALA A 36 9.77 -1.01 -17.87
CA ALA A 36 10.73 -0.22 -17.10
C ALA A 36 10.08 0.59 -15.96
N VAL A 37 8.76 0.72 -15.92
CA VAL A 37 7.99 1.52 -14.95
C VAL A 37 7.39 0.65 -13.83
N GLU A 38 7.41 -0.67 -13.97
CA GLU A 38 6.86 -1.61 -12.98
C GLU A 38 7.88 -2.06 -11.93
N TYR A 39 7.40 -2.34 -10.72
CA TYR A 39 8.24 -2.96 -9.70
C TYR A 39 8.63 -4.38 -10.11
N LYS A 40 9.88 -4.76 -9.84
CA LYS A 40 10.35 -6.13 -10.02
C LYS A 40 9.74 -7.04 -8.95
N MET A 41 8.74 -7.83 -9.35
CA MET A 41 7.95 -8.72 -8.49
C MET A 41 8.27 -10.21 -8.72
N ASN A 42 9.53 -10.52 -9.04
CA ASN A 42 10.03 -11.84 -9.43
C ASN A 42 11.18 -12.36 -8.53
N HIS A 43 11.30 -11.83 -7.30
CA HIS A 43 12.21 -12.38 -6.29
C HIS A 43 11.68 -13.72 -5.75
N GLN A 44 12.50 -14.42 -4.96
CA GLN A 44 12.17 -15.74 -4.44
C GLN A 44 10.94 -15.75 -3.52
N ARG A 45 10.71 -14.67 -2.77
CA ARG A 45 9.56 -14.52 -1.87
C ARG A 45 8.76 -13.28 -2.25
N ARG A 46 7.43 -13.33 -2.12
CA ARG A 46 6.60 -12.12 -2.23
C ARG A 46 6.94 -11.11 -1.14
N GLY A 47 7.15 -11.59 0.07
CA GLY A 47 7.55 -10.79 1.23
C GLY A 47 6.70 -11.10 2.46
N VAL A 48 6.94 -10.33 3.52
CA VAL A 48 6.25 -10.48 4.81
C VAL A 48 5.05 -9.53 4.86
N ALA A 49 3.94 -10.02 5.42
CA ALA A 49 2.77 -9.22 5.75
C ALA A 49 2.50 -9.26 7.25
N LEU A 50 2.62 -8.12 7.92
CA LEU A 50 2.22 -7.99 9.33
C LEU A 50 0.77 -7.55 9.42
N ILE A 51 -0.02 -8.18 10.28
CA ILE A 51 -1.40 -7.77 10.57
C ILE A 51 -1.53 -7.59 12.08
N PHE A 52 -1.70 -6.35 12.51
CA PHE A 52 -2.02 -5.96 13.88
C PHE A 52 -3.53 -5.78 13.99
N ASN A 53 -4.16 -6.66 14.74
CA ASN A 53 -5.59 -6.69 14.96
C ASN A 53 -5.90 -6.27 16.40
N HIS A 54 -6.59 -5.16 16.57
CA HIS A 54 -7.01 -4.65 17.87
C HIS A 54 -8.53 -4.68 17.96
N GLU A 55 -9.04 -5.58 18.79
CA GLU A 55 -10.45 -5.71 19.13
C GLU A 55 -10.73 -5.04 20.48
N HIS A 56 -9.85 -5.26 21.45
CA HIS A 56 -10.02 -4.82 22.83
C HIS A 56 -8.98 -3.78 23.25
N PHE A 57 -9.43 -2.79 24.02
CA PHE A 57 -8.62 -1.65 24.45
C PHE A 57 -8.70 -1.48 25.97
N LEU A 58 -7.67 -0.91 26.57
CA LEU A 58 -7.71 -0.57 27.99
C LEU A 58 -8.81 0.46 28.26
N TRP A 59 -9.61 0.19 29.30
CA TRP A 59 -10.76 1.01 29.71
C TRP A 59 -10.45 2.51 29.82
N ARG A 60 -9.24 2.88 30.24
CA ARG A 60 -8.77 4.27 30.38
C ARG A 60 -8.73 5.04 29.05
N LEU A 61 -8.66 4.35 27.92
CA LEU A 61 -8.69 4.94 26.58
C LEU A 61 -10.11 5.31 26.14
N MET A 62 -11.15 4.81 26.84
CA MET A 62 -12.57 5.08 26.54
C MET A 62 -12.97 4.75 25.09
N LEU A 63 -12.34 3.72 24.51
CA LEU A 63 -12.62 3.24 23.16
C LEU A 63 -13.55 2.02 23.18
N PRO A 64 -14.53 1.93 22.27
CA PRO A 64 -15.40 0.77 22.17
C PRO A 64 -14.67 -0.42 21.55
N ASP A 65 -15.10 -1.64 21.89
CA ASP A 65 -14.60 -2.86 21.24
C ASP A 65 -14.93 -2.87 19.73
N ARG A 66 -14.00 -3.35 18.90
CA ARG A 66 -14.15 -3.40 17.44
C ARG A 66 -14.70 -4.75 16.96
N ARG A 67 -15.92 -5.07 17.39
CA ARG A 67 -16.60 -6.33 17.01
C ARG A 67 -16.63 -6.48 15.49
N GLY A 68 -16.17 -7.62 15.00
CA GLY A 68 -16.10 -7.91 13.56
C GLY A 68 -14.68 -7.83 12.98
N THR A 69 -13.73 -7.19 13.67
CA THR A 69 -12.32 -7.10 13.22
C THR A 69 -11.66 -8.47 13.02
N MET A 70 -12.12 -9.49 13.75
CA MET A 70 -11.67 -10.87 13.57
C MET A 70 -12.06 -11.46 12.20
N ALA A 71 -13.19 -11.04 11.63
CA ALA A 71 -13.57 -11.43 10.27
C ALA A 71 -12.63 -10.78 9.25
N ASP A 72 -12.33 -9.49 9.41
CA ASP A 72 -11.41 -8.73 8.55
C ASP A 72 -10.00 -9.31 8.60
N ARG A 73 -9.48 -9.57 9.81
CA ARG A 73 -8.19 -10.24 10.03
C ARG A 73 -8.10 -11.57 9.28
N ASN A 74 -9.12 -12.41 9.41
CA ASN A 74 -9.14 -13.74 8.78
C ASN A 74 -9.24 -13.65 7.26
N ASN A 75 -10.01 -12.68 6.74
CA ASN A 75 -10.13 -12.45 5.31
C ASN A 75 -8.79 -11.97 4.72
N LEU A 76 -8.16 -10.97 5.35
CA LEU A 76 -6.86 -10.47 4.96
C LEU A 76 -5.77 -11.54 5.04
N LYS A 77 -5.78 -12.37 6.09
CA LYS A 77 -4.85 -13.50 6.19
C LYS A 77 -4.96 -14.40 4.96
N ARG A 78 -6.18 -14.79 4.58
CA ARG A 78 -6.43 -15.65 3.41
C ARG A 78 -5.95 -14.96 2.13
N SER A 79 -6.43 -13.74 1.86
CA SER A 79 -6.07 -13.01 0.64
C SER A 79 -4.56 -12.77 0.50
N LEU A 80 -3.88 -12.38 1.57
CA LEU A 80 -2.43 -12.14 1.53
C LEU A 80 -1.64 -13.45 1.40
N THR A 81 -2.11 -14.53 2.02
CA THR A 81 -1.51 -15.86 1.84
C THR A 81 -1.65 -16.32 0.39
N ASP A 82 -2.83 -16.14 -0.22
CA ASP A 82 -3.10 -16.50 -1.62
C ASP A 82 -2.25 -15.67 -2.60
N LEU A 83 -1.88 -14.44 -2.23
CA LEU A 83 -0.94 -13.59 -2.97
C LEU A 83 0.54 -13.97 -2.77
N GLY A 84 0.82 -14.95 -1.90
CA GLY A 84 2.14 -15.51 -1.64
C GLY A 84 2.90 -14.86 -0.48
N PHE A 85 2.25 -14.04 0.36
CA PHE A 85 2.90 -13.41 1.51
C PHE A 85 3.07 -14.38 2.68
N GLU A 86 4.15 -14.17 3.44
CA GLU A 86 4.31 -14.75 4.77
C GLU A 86 3.54 -13.88 5.79
N VAL A 87 2.32 -14.31 6.15
CA VAL A 87 1.44 -13.54 7.03
C VAL A 87 1.73 -13.81 8.50
N ARG A 88 2.03 -12.74 9.26
CA ARG A 88 2.22 -12.76 10.72
C ARG A 88 1.10 -11.97 11.38
N LEU A 89 0.36 -12.62 12.29
CA LEU A 89 -0.81 -12.04 12.95
C LEU A 89 -0.52 -11.72 14.41
N PHE A 90 -0.99 -10.57 14.86
CA PHE A 90 -0.83 -10.12 16.24
C PHE A 90 -2.16 -9.55 16.74
N ASP A 91 -2.64 -10.05 17.87
CA ASP A 91 -3.92 -9.63 18.46
C ASP A 91 -3.67 -8.85 19.76
N ASP A 92 -4.35 -7.70 19.90
CA ASP A 92 -4.41 -6.88 21.13
C ASP A 92 -3.05 -6.60 21.79
N LEU A 93 -2.01 -6.39 20.97
CA LEU A 93 -0.68 -6.06 21.48
C LEU A 93 -0.64 -4.66 22.11
N LYS A 94 0.22 -4.51 23.12
CA LYS A 94 0.58 -3.19 23.66
C LYS A 94 1.45 -2.41 22.68
N ALA A 95 1.47 -1.10 22.82
CA ALA A 95 2.20 -0.22 21.93
C ALA A 95 3.69 -0.56 21.84
N GLU A 96 4.32 -0.88 22.97
CA GLU A 96 5.72 -1.32 23.02
C GLU A 96 5.95 -2.61 22.22
N ASP A 97 5.07 -3.60 22.37
CA ASP A 97 5.16 -4.88 21.66
C ASP A 97 4.92 -4.72 20.15
N VAL A 98 3.98 -3.86 19.76
CA VAL A 98 3.75 -3.50 18.35
C VAL A 98 5.02 -2.88 17.75
N LEU A 99 5.58 -1.86 18.40
CA LEU A 99 6.80 -1.21 17.94
C LEU A 99 7.97 -2.18 17.87
N LYS A 100 8.11 -3.08 18.85
CA LYS A 100 9.12 -4.13 18.86
C LYS A 100 8.96 -5.07 17.66
N LYS A 101 7.74 -5.54 17.36
CA LYS A 101 7.49 -6.43 16.21
C LYS A 101 7.76 -5.76 14.87
N ILE A 102 7.43 -4.48 14.76
CA ILE A 102 7.72 -3.68 13.57
C ILE A 102 9.23 -3.48 13.42
N HIS A 103 9.92 -3.17 14.51
CA HIS A 103 11.38 -3.01 14.50
C HIS A 103 12.07 -4.31 14.11
N GLU A 104 11.67 -5.45 14.69
CA GLU A 104 12.15 -6.79 14.30
C GLU A 104 11.97 -7.01 12.79
N ALA A 105 10.77 -6.73 12.26
CA ALA A 105 10.52 -6.87 10.83
C ALA A 105 11.32 -5.89 9.96
N SER A 106 11.65 -4.69 10.44
CA SER A 106 12.49 -3.73 9.72
C SER A 106 13.96 -4.16 9.64
N MET A 107 14.41 -4.96 10.60
CA MET A 107 15.76 -5.53 10.68
C MET A 107 15.91 -6.86 9.95
N ASP A 108 14.81 -7.52 9.58
CA ASP A 108 14.80 -8.75 8.77
C ASP A 108 15.46 -8.51 7.39
N ASP A 109 16.03 -9.58 6.80
CA ASP A 109 16.57 -9.52 5.45
C ASP A 109 15.47 -9.68 4.38
N HIS A 110 15.17 -8.56 3.71
CA HIS A 110 14.20 -8.48 2.61
C HIS A 110 14.85 -8.54 1.23
N SER A 111 16.14 -8.86 1.11
CA SER A 111 16.85 -8.85 -0.18
C SER A 111 16.19 -9.77 -1.22
N ASN A 112 15.67 -10.92 -0.76
CA ASN A 112 14.96 -11.91 -1.57
C ASN A 112 13.43 -11.74 -1.56
N ALA A 113 12.90 -10.66 -0.99
CA ALA A 113 11.47 -10.35 -0.98
C ALA A 113 11.12 -9.34 -2.09
N ASP A 114 9.94 -9.44 -2.68
CA ASP A 114 9.45 -8.43 -3.63
C ASP A 114 9.02 -7.13 -2.94
N CYS A 115 8.32 -7.26 -1.83
CA CYS A 115 7.66 -6.13 -1.16
C CYS A 115 7.40 -6.39 0.32
N PHE A 116 6.89 -5.38 1.01
CA PHE A 116 6.50 -5.46 2.42
C PHE A 116 5.08 -4.91 2.62
N VAL A 117 4.29 -5.59 3.45
CA VAL A 117 2.92 -5.17 3.82
C VAL A 117 2.81 -5.08 5.34
N CYS A 118 2.20 -4.00 5.83
CA CYS A 118 1.82 -3.84 7.22
C CYS A 118 0.37 -3.35 7.31
N VAL A 119 -0.45 -4.05 8.08
CA VAL A 119 -1.86 -3.76 8.25
C VAL A 119 -2.14 -3.45 9.72
N PHE A 120 -2.83 -2.35 9.97
CA PHE A 120 -3.43 -2.02 11.26
C PHE A 120 -4.95 -2.08 11.16
N LEU A 121 -5.57 -2.94 11.96
CA LEU A 121 -7.02 -2.98 12.19
C LEU A 121 -7.25 -2.45 13.61
N SER A 122 -7.54 -1.16 13.76
CA SER A 122 -7.68 -0.52 15.07
C SER A 122 -8.51 0.76 15.02
N HIS A 123 -8.68 1.42 16.16
CA HIS A 123 -9.08 2.82 16.17
C HIS A 123 -7.92 3.70 15.71
N GLY A 124 -8.24 4.84 15.12
CA GLY A 124 -7.27 5.86 14.72
C GLY A 124 -7.73 7.24 15.16
N GLU A 125 -6.76 8.14 15.36
CA GLU A 125 -7.01 9.55 15.64
C GLU A 125 -5.86 10.38 15.09
N ASP A 126 -6.19 11.31 14.19
CA ASP A 126 -5.22 12.09 13.41
C ASP A 126 -4.14 11.18 12.77
N ASP A 127 -2.86 11.44 13.07
CA ASP A 127 -1.71 10.67 12.58
C ASP A 127 -1.34 9.47 13.48
N HIS A 128 -2.28 8.99 14.29
CA HIS A 128 -2.06 7.89 15.23
C HIS A 128 -3.01 6.71 15.00
N VAL A 129 -2.49 5.52 15.29
CA VAL A 129 -3.26 4.29 15.46
C VAL A 129 -3.23 3.87 16.93
N TYR A 130 -4.32 3.33 17.44
CA TYR A 130 -4.34 2.81 18.80
C TYR A 130 -3.77 1.39 18.84
N ALA A 131 -2.89 1.12 19.80
CA ALA A 131 -2.63 -0.22 20.29
C ALA A 131 -3.57 -0.52 21.46
N HIS A 132 -3.41 -1.67 22.12
CA HIS A 132 -4.24 -2.06 23.25
C HIS A 132 -4.24 -1.02 24.39
N ASP A 133 -3.09 -0.37 24.65
CA ASP A 133 -2.87 0.44 25.85
C ASP A 133 -2.52 1.91 25.62
N ALA A 134 -2.11 2.29 24.40
CA ALA A 134 -1.68 3.64 24.02
C ALA A 134 -1.75 3.88 22.50
N LYS A 135 -1.61 5.14 22.08
CA LYS A 135 -1.52 5.55 20.67
C LYS A 135 -0.09 5.40 20.14
N ILE A 136 0.04 5.03 18.87
CA ILE A 136 1.29 4.96 18.11
C ILE A 136 1.20 5.92 16.93
N LYS A 137 2.21 6.77 16.75
CA LYS A 137 2.33 7.60 15.55
C LYS A 137 2.61 6.74 14.33
N ILE A 138 1.82 6.92 13.28
CA ILE A 138 2.00 6.23 12.00
C ILE A 138 3.39 6.52 11.43
N GLN A 139 3.85 7.78 11.55
CA GLN A 139 5.19 8.18 11.12
C GLN A 139 6.30 7.36 11.77
N THR A 140 6.21 7.08 13.08
CA THR A 140 7.18 6.23 13.79
C THR A 140 7.27 4.83 13.17
N VAL A 141 6.14 4.28 12.73
CA VAL A 141 6.07 2.98 12.07
C VAL A 141 6.69 3.04 10.68
N THR A 142 6.28 4.00 9.85
CA THR A 142 6.76 4.12 8.47
C THR A 142 8.25 4.49 8.40
N ASP A 143 8.73 5.28 9.36
CA ASP A 143 10.11 5.74 9.43
C ASP A 143 11.12 4.61 9.64
N MET A 144 10.70 3.48 10.21
CA MET A 144 11.56 2.29 10.37
C MET A 144 11.88 1.62 9.03
N PHE A 145 11.04 1.80 8.01
CA PHE A 145 11.21 1.21 6.69
C PHE A 145 11.72 2.19 5.63
N ARG A 146 12.22 3.36 6.04
CA ARG A 146 12.90 4.29 5.12
C ARG A 146 14.18 3.66 4.58
N GLY A 147 14.57 4.08 3.37
CA GLY A 147 15.70 3.49 2.66
C GLY A 147 17.04 3.62 3.38
N ASP A 148 17.20 4.62 4.24
CA ASP A 148 18.38 4.79 5.09
C ASP A 148 18.44 3.81 6.27
N LYS A 149 17.30 3.30 6.72
CA LYS A 149 17.20 2.37 7.87
C LYS A 149 17.01 0.92 7.46
N CYS A 150 16.23 0.67 6.41
CA CYS A 150 15.96 -0.67 5.88
C CYS A 150 16.44 -0.76 4.43
N GLN A 151 17.74 -1.03 4.26
CA GLN A 151 18.40 -1.03 2.95
C GLN A 151 17.86 -2.14 2.02
N SER A 152 17.46 -3.29 2.58
CA SER A 152 16.95 -4.44 1.83
C SER A 152 15.59 -4.20 1.16
N LEU A 153 14.87 -3.14 1.55
CA LEU A 153 13.61 -2.67 0.95
C LEU A 153 13.74 -1.40 0.11
N VAL A 154 14.96 -0.93 -0.18
CA VAL A 154 15.19 0.20 -1.09
C VAL A 154 14.72 -0.17 -2.50
N GLY A 155 13.96 0.73 -3.15
CA GLY A 155 13.39 0.49 -4.48
C GLY A 155 12.23 -0.52 -4.52
N LYS A 156 11.85 -1.11 -3.38
CA LYS A 156 10.74 -2.08 -3.26
C LYS A 156 9.49 -1.42 -2.64
N PRO A 157 8.27 -1.83 -3.03
CA PRO A 157 7.06 -1.24 -2.49
C PRO A 157 6.85 -1.62 -1.02
N LYS A 158 6.46 -0.62 -0.23
CA LYS A 158 6.16 -0.71 1.21
C LYS A 158 4.73 -0.24 1.41
N ILE A 159 3.84 -1.18 1.70
CA ILE A 159 2.39 -0.97 1.68
C ILE A 159 1.88 -0.95 3.12
N PHE A 160 1.25 0.15 3.51
CA PHE A 160 0.61 0.30 4.82
C PHE A 160 -0.90 0.41 4.62
N ILE A 161 -1.67 -0.47 5.26
CA ILE A 161 -3.14 -0.49 5.21
C ILE A 161 -3.64 -0.20 6.62
N ILE A 162 -4.52 0.78 6.77
CA ILE A 162 -5.03 1.23 8.08
C ILE A 162 -6.56 1.26 8.02
N GLN A 163 -7.21 0.55 8.95
CA GLN A 163 -8.67 0.40 9.05
C GLN A 163 -9.15 0.50 10.50
#